data_AF-A0A4R7WBX4-F1
#
_entry.id   AF-A0A4R7WBX4-F1
#
_cell.length_a   1.000
_cell.length_b   1.000
_cell.length_c   1.000
_cell.angle_alpha   90.00
_cell.angle_beta   90.00
_cell.angle_gamma   90.00
#
_symmetry.space_group_name_H-M   'P 1'
#
loop_
_entity.id
_entity.type
_entity.pdbx_description
1 polymer ?
#
loop_
_entity_poly.entity_id
_entity_poly.type
_entity_poly.pdbx_seq_one_letter_code
_entity_poly.pdbx_strand_id
1 'polypeptide(L)'
;MSQAIGRLAPNGALIAGKDVTLIAGQNLDNVGTLKATNNLSATAGNDLLNSGLISAGNRLDLLAGNDVTNKAGGIIAGRDVTVTAIGGDVTNERSVASLDSDVRGQLHKEYADNAARIEAANDLSVSAGRDINNIGSTLQAGRDMTLNAGRDVNTAATQLTDSLVLNSKHTNSDITQIGSTVSAGRDLSVQAGRDINAIASQIDAKRDIAMAATEGNEWRADTCRVRQLVTRQKTTRFKCRNGTTLSESVDLRQYSLER
;
A
#
# COMPACT_ATOMS: atom_id res chain seq x y z
N MET A 1 -24.21 18.93 -2.20
CA MET A 1 -23.16 17.91 -2.00
C MET A 1 -22.98 17.72 -0.51
N SER A 2 -23.48 16.62 0.08
CA SER A 2 -23.40 16.42 1.53
C SER A 2 -22.01 15.92 1.92
N GLN A 3 -21.34 16.65 2.81
CA GLN A 3 -20.07 16.30 3.42
C GLN A 3 -20.16 14.95 4.16
N ALA A 4 -19.40 13.96 3.70
CA ALA A 4 -19.25 12.67 4.36
C ALA A 4 -18.09 12.69 5.37
N ILE A 5 -18.11 13.65 6.30
CA ILE A 5 -17.15 13.71 7.41
C ILE A 5 -17.95 13.42 8.68
N GLY A 6 -17.83 12.19 9.22
CA GLY A 6 -18.39 11.85 10.53
C GLY A 6 -19.59 10.90 10.56
N ARG A 7 -19.84 10.10 9.51
CA ARG A 7 -20.77 8.98 9.63
C ARG A 7 -20.07 7.79 10.31
N LEU A 8 -20.49 7.46 11.52
CA LEU A 8 -20.15 6.20 12.18
C LEU A 8 -20.42 5.03 11.22
N ALA A 9 -19.48 4.10 11.11
CA ALA A 9 -19.77 2.81 10.47
C ALA A 9 -20.84 2.06 11.30
N PRO A 10 -21.76 1.29 10.70
CA PRO A 10 -22.98 0.81 11.37
C PRO A 10 -22.82 -0.21 12.52
N ASN A 11 -21.62 -0.50 13.03
CA ASN A 11 -21.43 -1.58 14.01
C ASN A 11 -20.22 -1.45 14.96
N GLY A 12 -19.54 -0.30 15.03
CA GLY A 12 -18.33 -0.15 15.86
C GLY A 12 -18.37 1.01 16.87
N ALA A 13 -17.58 0.91 17.95
CA ALA A 13 -17.48 1.94 18.99
C ALA A 13 -16.76 3.22 18.48
N LEU A 14 -17.14 4.39 19.02
CA LEU A 14 -16.44 5.65 18.80
C LEU A 14 -15.54 5.97 20.00
N ILE A 15 -14.25 6.11 19.76
CA ILE A 15 -13.27 6.67 20.70
C ILE A 15 -12.81 7.99 20.11
N ALA A 16 -13.10 9.10 20.78
CA ALA A 16 -12.74 10.43 20.31
C ALA A 16 -12.13 11.30 21.41
N GLY A 17 -11.15 12.13 21.05
CA GLY A 17 -10.48 13.04 21.97
C GLY A 17 -9.67 14.12 21.28
N LYS A 18 -9.07 15.04 22.05
CA LYS A 18 -8.08 15.98 21.51
C LYS A 18 -6.81 15.23 21.13
N ASP A 19 -6.25 14.52 22.09
CA ASP A 19 -5.17 13.56 21.90
C ASP A 19 -5.67 12.20 22.39
N VAL A 20 -5.32 11.15 21.67
CA VAL A 20 -5.79 9.78 21.94
C VAL A 20 -4.57 8.86 21.99
N THR A 21 -4.42 8.13 23.10
CA THR A 21 -3.37 7.12 23.25
C THR A 21 -4.02 5.79 23.57
N LEU A 22 -3.79 4.78 22.73
CA LEU A 22 -4.22 3.40 22.98
C LEU A 22 -2.97 2.52 23.11
N ILE A 23 -2.95 1.70 24.15
CA ILE A 23 -1.90 0.71 24.37
C ILE A 23 -2.60 -0.62 24.64
N ALA A 24 -2.46 -1.56 23.72
CA ALA A 24 -2.94 -2.92 23.85
C ALA A 24 -1.75 -3.85 24.11
N GLY A 25 -1.83 -4.66 25.19
CA GLY A 25 -0.75 -5.60 25.53
C GLY A 25 -0.60 -6.76 24.54
N GLN A 26 -1.60 -6.99 23.70
CA GLN A 26 -1.60 -7.99 22.62
C GLN A 26 -2.09 -7.30 21.34
N ASN A 27 -3.34 -7.51 20.94
CA ASN A 27 -3.89 -7.01 19.68
C ASN A 27 -4.71 -5.74 19.88
N LEU A 28 -4.70 -4.86 18.86
CA LEU A 28 -5.63 -3.73 18.75
C LEU A 28 -6.49 -3.92 17.51
N ASP A 29 -7.73 -4.37 17.73
CA ASP A 29 -8.71 -4.60 16.67
C ASP A 29 -9.70 -3.43 16.60
N ASN A 30 -9.53 -2.55 15.61
CA ASN A 30 -10.46 -1.45 15.35
C ASN A 30 -11.47 -1.82 14.26
N VAL A 31 -12.73 -1.98 14.66
CA VAL A 31 -13.90 -2.09 13.77
C VAL A 31 -14.76 -0.82 13.73
N GLY A 32 -14.43 0.16 14.59
CA GLY A 32 -15.23 1.37 14.82
C GLY A 32 -14.53 2.64 14.34
N THR A 33 -14.56 3.68 15.18
CA THR A 33 -13.90 4.95 14.88
C THR A 33 -12.98 5.34 16.02
N LEU A 34 -11.69 5.45 15.75
CA LEU A 34 -10.70 6.09 16.60
C LEU A 34 -10.38 7.46 16.01
N LYS A 35 -10.65 8.54 16.74
CA LYS A 35 -10.50 9.90 16.22
C LYS A 35 -9.84 10.85 17.23
N ALA A 36 -8.70 11.40 16.86
CA ALA A 36 -8.09 12.52 17.57
C ALA A 36 -8.21 13.81 16.76
N THR A 37 -8.54 14.94 17.39
CA THR A 37 -8.47 16.24 16.70
C THR A 37 -7.05 16.77 16.58
N ASN A 38 -6.12 16.27 17.39
CA ASN A 38 -4.70 16.57 17.35
C ASN A 38 -3.89 15.29 17.09
N ASN A 39 -3.35 14.61 18.12
CA ASN A 39 -2.51 13.43 17.90
C ASN A 39 -3.21 12.13 18.30
N LEU A 40 -3.00 11.07 17.52
CA LEU A 40 -3.40 9.71 17.89
C LEU A 40 -2.16 8.81 17.88
N SER A 41 -1.92 8.11 18.99
CA SER A 41 -0.91 7.05 19.08
C SER A 41 -1.60 5.75 19.47
N ALA A 42 -1.42 4.71 18.66
CA ALA A 42 -1.98 3.39 18.92
C ALA A 42 -0.85 2.35 18.87
N THR A 43 -0.59 1.72 20.02
CA THR A 43 0.42 0.69 20.19
C THR A 43 -0.23 -0.65 20.48
N ALA A 44 0.12 -1.68 19.72
CA ALA A 44 -0.24 -3.07 19.96
C ALA A 44 1.03 -3.89 20.24
N GLY A 45 0.97 -4.76 21.23
CA GLY A 45 2.06 -5.70 21.55
C GLY A 45 2.32 -6.71 20.44
N ASN A 46 1.27 -7.16 19.75
CA ASN A 46 1.35 -8.08 18.61
C ASN A 46 0.83 -7.37 17.35
N ASP A 47 -0.48 -7.42 17.10
CA ASP A 47 -1.07 -7.01 15.83
C ASP A 47 -2.00 -5.80 15.97
N LEU A 48 -1.97 -4.91 14.98
CA LEU A 48 -2.94 -3.83 14.83
C LEU A 48 -3.79 -4.10 13.59
N LEU A 49 -5.06 -4.41 13.80
CA LEU A 49 -6.03 -4.63 12.73
C LEU A 49 -6.99 -3.45 12.64
N ASN A 50 -7.02 -2.78 11.50
CA ASN A 50 -8.03 -1.79 11.17
C ASN A 50 -8.99 -2.31 10.10
N SER A 51 -10.27 -2.22 10.41
CA SER A 51 -11.41 -2.40 9.50
C SER A 51 -12.43 -1.26 9.59
N GLY A 52 -12.15 -0.26 10.42
CA GLY A 52 -12.95 0.95 10.57
C GLY A 52 -12.15 2.20 10.22
N LEU A 53 -12.37 3.28 10.97
CA LEU A 53 -11.65 4.54 10.84
C LEU A 53 -10.65 4.72 11.97
N ILE A 54 -9.41 5.06 11.64
CA ILE A 54 -8.42 5.62 12.55
C ILE A 54 -7.97 6.96 11.98
N SER A 55 -8.17 8.06 12.72
CA SER A 55 -7.82 9.38 12.22
C SER A 55 -7.27 10.33 13.27
N ALA A 56 -6.28 11.14 12.87
CA ALA A 56 -5.73 12.24 13.66
C ALA A 56 -5.75 13.55 12.86
N GLY A 57 -6.04 14.68 13.49
CA GLY A 57 -5.95 16.00 12.82
C GLY A 57 -4.51 16.46 12.58
N ASN A 58 -3.55 15.92 13.33
CA ASN A 58 -2.14 16.24 13.28
C ASN A 58 -1.29 14.98 13.04
N ARG A 59 -0.69 14.39 14.08
CA ARG A 59 0.16 13.21 13.95
C ARG A 59 -0.61 11.94 14.29
N LEU A 60 -0.51 10.95 13.43
CA LEU A 60 -1.03 9.61 13.64
C LEU A 60 0.13 8.61 13.65
N ASP A 61 0.35 7.94 14.77
CA ASP A 61 1.35 6.88 14.89
C ASP A 61 0.68 5.56 15.23
N LEU A 62 0.91 4.57 14.37
CA LEU A 62 0.48 3.19 14.56
C LEU A 62 1.73 2.32 14.73
N LEU A 63 1.79 1.58 15.83
CA LEU A 63 2.90 0.69 16.13
C LEU A 63 2.37 -0.68 16.53
N ALA A 64 2.85 -1.72 15.85
CA ALA A 64 2.57 -3.11 16.18
C ALA A 64 3.90 -3.87 16.33
N GLY A 65 3.93 -4.83 17.26
CA GLY A 65 5.08 -5.72 17.43
C GLY A 65 5.30 -6.65 16.23
N ASN A 66 4.20 -7.14 15.65
CA ASN A 66 4.19 -8.02 14.49
C ASN A 66 3.57 -7.28 13.31
N ASP A 67 2.26 -7.36 13.09
CA ASP A 67 1.64 -6.90 11.85
C ASP A 67 0.75 -5.66 12.03
N VAL A 68 0.74 -4.78 11.03
CA VAL A 68 -0.32 -3.75 10.86
C VAL A 68 -1.13 -4.09 9.63
N THR A 69 -2.41 -4.40 9.80
CA THR A 69 -3.32 -4.74 8.71
C THR A 69 -4.46 -3.73 8.61
N ASN A 70 -4.64 -3.14 7.43
CA ASN A 70 -5.78 -2.31 7.07
C ASN A 70 -6.59 -3.03 5.98
N LYS A 71 -7.83 -3.42 6.27
CA LYS A 71 -8.68 -4.22 5.37
C LYS A 71 -10.14 -3.81 5.44
N ALA A 72 -11.01 -4.48 4.66
CA ALA A 72 -12.46 -4.29 4.69
C ALA A 72 -12.90 -2.82 4.54
N GLY A 73 -12.23 -2.06 3.67
CA GLY A 73 -12.51 -0.64 3.48
C GLY A 73 -12.03 0.27 4.62
N GLY A 74 -11.18 -0.23 5.51
CA GLY A 74 -10.60 0.52 6.61
C GLY A 74 -9.81 1.75 6.13
N ILE A 75 -9.91 2.83 6.91
CA ILE A 75 -9.26 4.12 6.62
C ILE A 75 -8.34 4.49 7.78
N ILE A 76 -7.08 4.75 7.46
CA ILE A 76 -6.06 5.30 8.36
C ILE A 76 -5.68 6.67 7.79
N ALA A 77 -6.02 7.76 8.50
CA ALA A 77 -5.87 9.11 7.94
C ALA A 77 -5.33 10.15 8.93
N GLY A 78 -4.29 10.89 8.55
CA GLY A 78 -3.68 11.93 9.39
C GLY A 78 -3.12 13.12 8.60
N ARG A 79 -2.60 14.14 9.29
CA ARG A 79 -1.74 15.13 8.63
C ARG A 79 -0.39 14.51 8.33
N ASP A 80 0.28 14.01 9.36
CA ASP A 80 1.49 13.19 9.25
C ASP A 80 1.14 11.80 9.79
N VAL A 81 1.43 10.74 9.01
CA VAL A 81 1.07 9.36 9.37
C VAL A 81 2.33 8.51 9.39
N THR A 82 2.54 7.81 10.51
CA THR A 82 3.57 6.79 10.67
C THR A 82 2.90 5.45 10.95
N VAL A 83 3.25 4.42 10.17
CA VAL A 83 2.80 3.04 10.40
C VAL A 83 4.03 2.15 10.51
N THR A 84 4.18 1.49 11.66
CA THR A 84 5.34 0.67 11.96
C THR A 84 4.92 -0.72 12.43
N ALA A 85 5.35 -1.73 11.69
CA ALA A 85 5.34 -3.14 12.06
C ALA A 85 6.78 -3.55 12.40
N ILE A 86 7.08 -3.83 13.68
CA ILE A 86 8.48 -4.03 14.12
C ILE A 86 9.05 -5.34 13.56
N GLY A 87 8.36 -6.46 13.77
CA GLY A 87 8.81 -7.80 13.37
C GLY A 87 8.07 -8.39 12.17
N GLY A 88 6.94 -7.79 11.78
CA GLY A 88 6.06 -8.32 10.75
C GLY A 88 5.84 -7.38 9.57
N ASP A 89 4.64 -7.46 9.02
CA ASP A 89 4.25 -6.87 7.75
C ASP A 89 3.32 -5.66 7.95
N VAL A 90 3.37 -4.71 7.01
CA VAL A 90 2.30 -3.71 6.87
C VAL A 90 1.49 -4.06 5.64
N THR A 91 0.22 -4.43 5.85
CA THR A 91 -0.69 -4.84 4.78
C THR A 91 -1.86 -3.88 4.68
N ASN A 92 -2.03 -3.28 3.50
CA ASN A 92 -3.17 -2.45 3.12
C ASN A 92 -3.89 -3.15 1.95
N GLU A 93 -5.03 -3.76 2.22
CA GLU A 93 -5.66 -4.69 1.30
C GLU A 93 -7.18 -4.46 1.13
N ARG A 94 -7.64 -4.52 -0.12
CA ARG A 94 -9.05 -4.57 -0.44
C ARG A 94 -9.55 -5.99 -0.22
N SER A 95 -10.54 -6.13 0.65
CA SER A 95 -11.17 -7.41 0.90
C SER A 95 -12.04 -7.86 -0.28
N VAL A 96 -12.06 -9.18 -0.50
CA VAL A 96 -12.89 -9.88 -1.48
C VAL A 96 -13.86 -10.79 -0.74
N ALA A 97 -15.12 -10.79 -1.17
CA ALA A 97 -16.15 -11.72 -0.72
C ALA A 97 -16.55 -12.66 -1.87
N SER A 98 -16.71 -13.95 -1.60
CA SER A 98 -17.13 -14.93 -2.61
C SER A 98 -18.56 -15.43 -2.36
N LEU A 99 -19.20 -15.87 -3.45
CA LEU A 99 -20.49 -16.55 -3.47
C LEU A 99 -20.36 -17.82 -4.30
N ASP A 100 -20.61 -18.95 -3.66
CA ASP A 100 -20.65 -20.26 -4.29
C ASP A 100 -22.09 -20.79 -4.37
N SER A 101 -22.46 -21.41 -5.50
CA SER A 101 -23.79 -22.01 -5.69
C SER A 101 -23.75 -23.19 -6.65
N ASP A 102 -24.40 -24.29 -6.30
CA ASP A 102 -24.43 -25.53 -7.10
C ASP A 102 -25.78 -25.80 -7.79
N VAL A 103 -26.75 -24.88 -7.73
CA VAL A 103 -28.16 -25.15 -8.09
C VAL A 103 -28.37 -25.46 -9.58
N ARG A 104 -27.55 -24.90 -10.48
CA ARG A 104 -27.64 -25.12 -11.94
C ARG A 104 -26.28 -25.44 -12.57
N GLY A 105 -25.34 -25.94 -11.79
CA GLY A 105 -23.90 -25.97 -12.08
C GLY A 105 -23.12 -25.28 -10.97
N GLN A 106 -21.80 -25.49 -10.91
CA GLN A 106 -20.94 -24.88 -9.90
C GLN A 106 -20.63 -23.44 -10.31
N LEU A 107 -21.28 -22.49 -9.66
CA LEU A 107 -21.05 -21.06 -9.80
C LEU A 107 -20.13 -20.62 -8.67
N HIS A 108 -19.05 -19.94 -9.02
CA HIS A 108 -18.21 -19.18 -8.10
C HIS A 108 -18.21 -17.73 -8.56
N LYS A 109 -18.44 -16.79 -7.66
CA LYS A 109 -18.49 -15.37 -7.98
C LYS A 109 -17.86 -14.54 -6.89
N GLU A 110 -16.97 -13.62 -7.27
CA GLU A 110 -16.26 -12.76 -6.32
C GLU A 110 -16.68 -11.30 -6.42
N TYR A 111 -16.71 -10.63 -5.28
CA TYR A 111 -17.07 -9.24 -5.13
C TYR A 111 -15.99 -8.50 -4.34
N ALA A 112 -15.51 -7.40 -4.90
CA ALA A 112 -14.62 -6.48 -4.18
C ALA A 112 -15.40 -5.56 -3.25
N ASP A 113 -14.90 -5.41 -2.02
CA ASP A 113 -15.31 -4.33 -1.14
C ASP A 113 -14.58 -3.01 -1.52
N ASN A 114 -14.71 -2.01 -0.66
CA ASN A 114 -14.01 -0.76 -0.73
C ASN A 114 -12.49 -0.98 -0.59
N ALA A 115 -11.72 -0.17 -1.32
CA ALA A 115 -10.27 -0.13 -1.16
C ALA A 115 -9.93 0.30 0.27
N ALA A 116 -8.99 -0.41 0.89
CA ALA A 116 -8.36 0.06 2.12
C ALA A 116 -7.47 1.27 1.80
N ARG A 117 -7.45 2.24 2.72
CA ARG A 117 -6.81 3.55 2.52
C ARG A 117 -5.88 3.90 3.68
N ILE A 118 -4.63 4.24 3.36
CA ILE A 118 -3.71 4.91 4.27
C ILE A 118 -3.32 6.24 3.64
N GLU A 119 -3.74 7.33 4.28
CA GLU A 119 -3.72 8.67 3.70
C GLU A 119 -3.11 9.70 4.66
N ALA A 120 -2.05 10.39 4.23
CA ALA A 120 -1.46 11.52 4.94
C ALA A 120 -1.68 12.81 4.15
N ALA A 121 -2.14 13.87 4.80
CA ALA A 121 -2.25 15.19 4.15
C ALA A 121 -0.88 15.82 3.87
N ASN A 122 0.15 15.43 4.61
CA ASN A 122 1.56 15.77 4.40
C ASN A 122 2.35 14.50 4.12
N ASP A 123 3.06 13.99 5.13
CA ASP A 123 4.06 12.96 4.95
C ASP A 123 3.54 11.61 5.44
N LEU A 124 3.71 10.57 4.64
CA LEU A 124 3.39 9.18 4.99
C LEU A 124 4.68 8.39 5.12
N SER A 125 4.89 7.78 6.28
CA SER A 125 5.98 6.83 6.52
C SER A 125 5.41 5.48 6.88
N VAL A 126 5.79 4.45 6.12
CA VAL A 126 5.43 3.06 6.39
C VAL A 126 6.72 2.25 6.52
N SER A 127 6.86 1.57 7.66
CA SER A 127 8.00 0.72 7.98
C SER A 127 7.53 -0.67 8.37
N ALA A 128 8.10 -1.70 7.76
CA ALA A 128 7.84 -3.09 8.09
C ALA A 128 9.15 -3.83 8.33
N GLY A 129 9.21 -4.65 9.38
CA GLY A 129 10.33 -5.55 9.64
C GLY A 129 10.51 -6.59 8.53
N ARG A 130 9.42 -6.95 7.84
CA ARG A 130 9.41 -7.93 6.75
C ARG A 130 8.90 -7.29 5.46
N ASP A 131 7.59 -7.25 5.22
CA ASP A 131 7.05 -6.85 3.91
C ASP A 131 6.04 -5.68 4.02
N ILE A 132 5.98 -4.85 2.98
CA ILE A 132 4.89 -3.87 2.79
C ILE A 132 4.03 -4.34 1.63
N ASN A 133 2.74 -4.55 1.86
CA ASN A 133 1.79 -5.03 0.86
C ASN A 133 0.67 -4.00 0.65
N ASN A 134 0.51 -3.50 -0.57
CA ASN A 134 -0.60 -2.64 -0.99
C ASN A 134 -1.39 -3.34 -2.11
N ILE A 135 -2.49 -4.01 -1.75
CA ILE A 135 -3.21 -4.94 -2.63
C ILE A 135 -4.62 -4.42 -2.93
N GLY A 136 -4.90 -4.12 -4.21
CA GLY A 136 -6.09 -3.38 -4.67
C GLY A 136 -6.46 -2.17 -3.82
N SER A 137 -5.47 -1.47 -3.26
CA SER A 137 -5.66 -0.48 -2.20
C SER A 137 -4.93 0.83 -2.48
N THR A 138 -5.13 1.83 -1.62
CA THR A 138 -4.56 3.18 -1.81
C THR A 138 -3.61 3.54 -0.68
N LEU A 139 -2.38 3.92 -1.05
CA LEU A 139 -1.45 4.68 -0.22
C LEU A 139 -1.32 6.09 -0.81
N GLN A 140 -1.56 7.13 -0.01
CA GLN A 140 -1.48 8.51 -0.46
C GLN A 140 -0.77 9.40 0.55
N ALA A 141 0.16 10.21 0.06
CA ALA A 141 0.77 11.31 0.80
C ALA A 141 0.53 12.64 0.06
N GLY A 142 0.16 13.70 0.76
CA GLY A 142 0.03 15.04 0.17
C GLY A 142 1.37 15.72 -0.11
N ARG A 143 2.44 15.24 0.52
CA ARG A 143 3.84 15.63 0.32
C ARG A 143 4.70 14.39 0.07
N ASP A 144 5.56 14.02 1.00
CA ASP A 144 6.57 12.98 0.78
C ASP A 144 6.06 11.63 1.30
N MET A 145 6.37 10.54 0.59
CA MET A 145 6.05 9.19 0.99
C MET A 145 7.32 8.36 1.13
N THR A 146 7.46 7.66 2.25
CA THR A 146 8.56 6.70 2.48
C THR A 146 7.98 5.32 2.79
N LEU A 147 8.40 4.32 2.01
CA LEU A 147 8.11 2.91 2.25
C LEU A 147 9.43 2.20 2.53
N ASN A 148 9.57 1.58 3.70
CA ASN A 148 10.76 0.84 4.10
C ASN A 148 10.38 -0.56 4.56
N ALA A 149 10.77 -1.58 3.79
CA ALA A 149 10.55 -2.97 4.11
C ALA A 149 11.88 -3.70 4.31
N GLY A 150 11.95 -4.52 5.36
CA GLY A 150 13.11 -5.38 5.59
C GLY A 150 13.34 -6.41 4.48
N ARG A 151 12.32 -6.76 3.70
CA ARG A 151 12.41 -7.68 2.56
C ARG A 151 11.74 -7.08 1.33
N ASP A 152 10.40 -7.10 1.21
CA ASP A 152 9.75 -6.75 -0.06
C ASP A 152 8.75 -5.60 0.06
N VAL A 153 8.62 -4.82 -1.01
CA VAL A 153 7.51 -3.87 -1.19
C VAL A 153 6.67 -4.33 -2.38
N ASN A 154 5.42 -4.72 -2.11
CA ASN A 154 4.49 -5.27 -3.09
C ASN A 154 3.31 -4.32 -3.30
N THR A 155 3.13 -3.83 -4.53
CA THR A 155 1.95 -3.08 -4.95
C THR A 155 1.27 -3.85 -6.08
N ALA A 156 0.14 -4.50 -5.78
CA ALA A 156 -0.52 -5.41 -6.71
C ALA A 156 -2.03 -5.13 -6.81
N ALA A 157 -2.63 -5.43 -7.95
CA ALA A 157 -4.08 -5.44 -8.07
C ALA A 157 -4.71 -6.58 -7.24
N THR A 158 -5.90 -6.34 -6.69
CA THR A 158 -6.77 -7.43 -6.23
C THR A 158 -7.37 -8.10 -7.46
N GLN A 159 -7.35 -9.43 -7.51
CA GLN A 159 -7.97 -10.21 -8.58
C GLN A 159 -9.34 -10.72 -8.10
N LEU A 160 -10.34 -10.61 -8.96
CA LEU A 160 -11.65 -11.22 -8.79
C LEU A 160 -11.83 -12.30 -9.86
N THR A 161 -12.27 -13.47 -9.46
CA THR A 161 -12.50 -14.61 -10.33
C THR A 161 -13.98 -15.00 -10.30
N ASP A 162 -14.62 -14.93 -11.46
CA ASP A 162 -15.97 -15.44 -11.65
C ASP A 162 -15.88 -16.70 -12.50
N SER A 163 -16.49 -17.80 -12.07
CA SER A 163 -16.53 -19.03 -12.86
C SER A 163 -17.87 -19.75 -12.80
N LEU A 164 -18.22 -20.42 -13.89
CA LEU A 164 -19.41 -21.26 -14.00
C LEU A 164 -19.05 -22.57 -14.67
N VAL A 165 -19.24 -23.68 -13.95
CA VAL A 165 -19.06 -25.05 -14.45
C VAL A 165 -20.42 -25.74 -14.55
N LEU A 166 -20.92 -25.94 -15.77
CA LEU A 166 -22.17 -26.67 -16.01
C LEU A 166 -21.93 -28.18 -16.19
N ASN A 167 -20.82 -28.54 -16.85
CA ASN A 167 -20.32 -29.91 -17.04
C ASN A 167 -18.88 -29.88 -17.54
N SER A 168 -18.25 -31.05 -17.76
CA SER A 168 -16.86 -31.19 -18.20
C SER A 168 -16.50 -30.53 -19.53
N LYS A 169 -17.49 -30.12 -20.34
CA LYS A 169 -17.31 -29.44 -21.62
C LYS A 169 -17.77 -27.98 -21.61
N HIS A 170 -18.36 -27.51 -20.51
CA HIS A 170 -18.96 -26.18 -20.40
C HIS A 170 -18.50 -25.52 -19.10
N THR A 171 -17.33 -24.89 -19.19
CA THR A 171 -16.71 -24.09 -18.14
C THR A 171 -16.46 -22.70 -18.68
N ASN A 172 -16.93 -21.66 -17.99
CA ASN A 172 -16.59 -20.27 -18.24
C ASN A 172 -15.82 -19.72 -17.03
N SER A 173 -14.80 -18.89 -17.26
CA SER A 173 -14.05 -18.21 -16.20
C SER A 173 -13.60 -16.83 -16.68
N ASP A 174 -13.81 -15.83 -15.83
CA ASP A 174 -13.49 -14.43 -16.07
C ASP A 174 -12.66 -13.89 -14.90
N ILE A 175 -11.55 -13.20 -15.20
CA ILE A 175 -10.68 -12.58 -14.20
C ILE A 175 -10.73 -11.07 -14.36
N THR A 176 -11.11 -10.36 -13.29
CA THR A 176 -11.08 -8.90 -13.22
C THR A 176 -9.98 -8.45 -12.27
N GLN A 177 -9.15 -7.49 -12.68
CA GLN A 177 -8.09 -6.93 -11.84
C GLN A 177 -8.46 -5.52 -11.40
N ILE A 178 -8.42 -5.26 -10.09
CA ILE A 178 -8.64 -3.93 -9.52
C ILE A 178 -7.32 -3.41 -8.95
N GLY A 179 -6.73 -2.47 -9.67
CA GLY A 179 -5.40 -1.96 -9.39
C GLY A 179 -5.23 -1.29 -8.03
N SER A 180 -4.01 -1.36 -7.50
CA SER A 180 -3.55 -0.54 -6.39
C SER A 180 -3.04 0.81 -6.84
N THR A 181 -3.08 1.80 -5.95
CA THR A 181 -2.51 3.13 -6.15
C THR A 181 -1.54 3.48 -5.04
N VAL A 182 -0.37 3.99 -5.40
CA VAL A 182 0.61 4.62 -4.52
C VAL A 182 0.91 6.00 -5.08
N SER A 183 0.64 7.06 -4.33
CA SER A 183 0.71 8.42 -4.84
C SER A 183 1.33 9.38 -3.81
N ALA A 184 2.36 10.11 -4.21
CA ALA A 184 3.02 11.13 -3.41
C ALA A 184 2.86 12.52 -4.04
N GLY A 185 2.50 13.51 -3.22
CA GLY A 185 2.36 14.89 -3.68
C GLY A 185 3.68 15.60 -3.96
N ARG A 186 4.82 15.04 -3.53
CA ARG A 186 6.19 15.45 -3.86
C ARG A 186 7.04 14.23 -4.19
N ASP A 187 7.73 13.64 -3.23
CA ASP A 187 8.67 12.55 -3.46
C ASP A 187 8.14 11.23 -2.96
N LEU A 188 8.50 10.17 -3.66
CA LEU A 188 8.31 8.79 -3.22
C LEU A 188 9.68 8.14 -3.06
N SER A 189 9.97 7.67 -1.85
CA SER A 189 11.14 6.84 -1.54
C SER A 189 10.68 5.43 -1.16
N VAL A 190 11.15 4.42 -1.88
CA VAL A 190 10.87 3.01 -1.60
C VAL A 190 12.17 2.27 -1.38
N GLN A 191 12.31 1.62 -0.23
CA GLN A 191 13.46 0.81 0.14
C GLN A 191 12.99 -0.58 0.52
N ALA A 192 13.59 -1.58 -0.10
CA ALA A 192 13.33 -2.99 0.14
C ALA A 192 14.67 -3.71 0.36
N GLY A 193 14.71 -4.65 1.30
CA GLY A 193 15.88 -5.52 1.46
C GLY A 193 16.10 -6.42 0.24
N ARG A 194 15.02 -6.86 -0.41
CA ARG A 194 15.03 -7.86 -1.48
C ARG A 194 14.37 -7.32 -2.75
N ASP A 195 13.04 -7.29 -2.85
CA ASP A 195 12.35 -6.96 -4.12
C ASP A 195 11.34 -5.81 -4.00
N ILE A 196 11.11 -5.10 -5.11
CA ILE A 196 10.01 -4.14 -5.27
C ILE A 196 9.15 -4.58 -6.44
N ASN A 197 7.89 -4.94 -6.16
CA ASN A 197 6.95 -5.49 -7.13
C ASN A 197 5.80 -4.50 -7.39
N ALA A 198 5.51 -4.23 -8.67
CA ALA A 198 4.40 -3.38 -9.10
C ALA A 198 3.60 -4.05 -10.23
N ILE A 199 2.49 -4.70 -9.87
CA ILE A 199 1.68 -5.52 -10.78
C ILE A 199 0.29 -4.91 -10.94
N ALA A 200 -0.11 -4.62 -12.18
CA ALA A 200 -1.43 -4.05 -12.51
C ALA A 200 -1.82 -2.84 -11.61
N SER A 201 -0.82 -2.03 -11.26
CA SER A 201 -0.94 -0.96 -10.28
C SER A 201 -0.40 0.36 -10.80
N GLN A 202 -0.77 1.47 -10.14
CA GLN A 202 -0.29 2.81 -10.45
C GLN A 202 0.60 3.32 -9.31
N ILE A 203 1.79 3.80 -9.67
CA ILE A 203 2.70 4.48 -8.75
C ILE A 203 3.04 5.86 -9.33
N ASP A 204 2.81 6.92 -8.56
CA ASP A 204 2.97 8.31 -8.97
C ASP A 204 3.67 9.15 -7.88
N ALA A 205 4.52 10.07 -8.30
CA ALA A 205 5.03 11.14 -7.47
C ALA A 205 5.15 12.41 -8.31
N LYS A 206 4.77 13.56 -7.76
CA LYS A 206 4.79 14.83 -8.53
C LYS A 206 6.19 15.41 -8.73
N ARG A 207 7.17 14.96 -7.96
CA ARG A 207 8.58 15.36 -8.07
C ARG A 207 9.45 14.14 -8.35
N ASP A 208 10.05 13.52 -7.33
CA ASP A 208 11.03 12.46 -7.53
C ASP A 208 10.52 11.09 -7.06
N ILE A 209 10.91 10.04 -7.77
CA ILE A 209 10.71 8.64 -7.36
C ILE A 209 12.07 8.00 -7.20
N ALA A 210 12.42 7.62 -5.98
CA ALA A 210 13.63 6.87 -5.64
C ALA A 210 13.24 5.48 -5.14
N MET A 211 13.73 4.43 -5.80
CA MET A 211 13.43 3.05 -5.42
C MET A 211 14.73 2.23 -5.36
N ALA A 212 14.95 1.54 -4.26
CA ALA A 212 16.16 0.75 -4.02
C ALA A 212 15.81 -0.62 -3.41
N ALA A 213 16.39 -1.66 -4.01
CA ALA A 213 16.31 -3.04 -3.58
C ALA A 213 17.75 -3.54 -3.37
N THR A 214 18.05 -4.16 -2.22
CA THR A 214 19.45 -4.47 -1.85
C THR A 214 19.92 -5.82 -2.39
N GLU A 215 19.05 -6.83 -2.40
CA GLU A 215 19.42 -8.22 -2.78
C GLU A 215 18.79 -8.74 -4.08
N GLY A 216 17.90 -7.98 -4.74
CA GLY A 216 17.21 -8.38 -5.97
C GLY A 216 17.34 -7.37 -7.10
N ASN A 217 18.15 -7.67 -8.13
CA ASN A 217 18.28 -6.86 -9.35
C ASN A 217 17.13 -7.12 -10.37
N GLU A 218 15.88 -7.30 -9.92
CA GLU A 218 14.73 -7.48 -10.81
C GLU A 218 13.57 -6.55 -10.45
N TRP A 219 13.63 -5.32 -10.98
CA TRP A 219 12.44 -4.46 -11.05
C TRP A 219 11.50 -4.97 -12.15
N ARG A 220 10.31 -5.48 -11.78
CA ARG A 220 9.23 -5.83 -12.73
C ARG A 220 8.08 -4.83 -12.61
N ALA A 221 7.94 -3.93 -13.60
CA ALA A 221 6.80 -3.01 -13.70
C ALA A 221 6.00 -3.28 -14.97
N ASP A 222 4.77 -3.76 -14.81
CA ASP A 222 3.88 -4.05 -15.95
C ASP A 222 2.97 -2.87 -16.33
N THR A 223 3.02 -1.73 -15.60
CA THR A 223 2.32 -0.50 -16.00
C THR A 223 3.09 0.76 -15.60
N CYS A 224 3.58 1.52 -16.58
CA CYS A 224 4.36 2.74 -16.35
C CYS A 224 3.77 3.94 -17.12
N ARG A 225 3.43 5.01 -16.40
CA ARG A 225 3.30 6.37 -16.95
C ARG A 225 3.99 7.35 -16.01
N VAL A 226 5.28 7.59 -16.24
CA VAL A 226 6.11 8.54 -15.48
C VAL A 226 6.09 9.91 -16.19
N ARG A 227 5.80 10.98 -15.44
CA ARG A 227 5.87 12.38 -15.92
C ARG A 227 7.02 13.11 -15.21
N GLN A 228 8.14 13.21 -15.94
CA GLN A 228 9.25 14.18 -15.86
C GLN A 228 10.02 14.40 -14.55
N LEU A 229 11.32 14.07 -14.57
CA LEU A 229 12.32 14.35 -13.53
C LEU A 229 13.30 15.47 -14.01
N VAL A 230 13.59 16.44 -13.13
CA VAL A 230 14.74 17.37 -13.23
C VAL A 230 15.42 17.31 -11.85
N THR A 231 16.65 16.84 -11.69
CA THR A 231 17.84 17.71 -11.68
C THR A 231 19.17 16.96 -11.51
N ARG A 232 20.18 17.53 -12.19
CA ARG A 232 21.64 17.61 -11.96
C ARG A 232 22.43 16.43 -11.31
N GLN A 233 23.32 15.93 -12.18
CA GLN A 233 24.58 15.20 -12.00
C GLN A 233 24.51 13.66 -11.94
N LYS A 234 24.77 13.11 -13.15
CA LYS A 234 25.24 11.77 -13.56
C LYS A 234 24.25 10.59 -13.46
N THR A 235 23.27 10.71 -14.38
CA THR A 235 22.75 9.68 -15.30
C THR A 235 21.75 8.66 -14.76
N THR A 236 20.51 9.12 -14.59
CA THR A 236 19.27 8.31 -14.63
C THR A 236 18.86 8.08 -16.11
N ARG A 237 18.53 6.85 -16.54
CA ARG A 237 17.85 6.64 -17.83
C ARG A 237 16.57 5.83 -17.67
N PHE A 238 15.48 6.47 -18.06
CA PHE A 238 14.13 5.94 -18.15
C PHE A 238 13.76 5.69 -19.61
N LYS A 239 12.98 4.64 -19.90
CA LYS A 239 12.17 4.57 -21.12
C LYS A 239 10.99 3.62 -20.96
N CYS A 240 9.78 4.07 -21.31
CA CYS A 240 8.60 3.22 -21.47
C CYS A 240 7.77 3.56 -22.72
N ARG A 241 7.08 2.52 -23.23
CA ARG A 241 6.16 2.42 -24.38
C ARG A 241 6.74 2.71 -25.78
N ASN A 242 7.72 1.90 -26.19
CA ASN A 242 7.90 1.30 -27.54
C ASN A 242 9.37 0.84 -27.76
N GLY A 243 9.79 -0.15 -26.97
CA GLY A 243 10.80 -1.12 -27.44
C GLY A 243 12.27 -0.71 -27.56
N THR A 244 12.84 0.21 -26.76
CA THR A 244 14.33 0.27 -26.63
C THR A 244 14.76 0.74 -25.24
N THR A 245 15.60 -0.05 -24.58
CA THR A 245 16.07 0.05 -23.18
C THR A 245 17.26 1.02 -23.01
N LEU A 246 17.71 1.27 -21.76
CA LEU A 246 19.09 1.10 -21.24
C LEU A 246 19.50 2.17 -20.22
N SER A 247 20.04 1.76 -19.06
CA SER A 247 21.43 2.11 -18.72
C SER A 247 22.06 1.14 -17.72
N GLU A 248 23.12 0.50 -18.19
CA GLU A 248 24.17 -0.19 -17.46
C GLU A 248 25.07 0.84 -16.73
N SER A 249 25.48 0.53 -15.50
CA SER A 249 26.42 1.33 -14.71
C SER A 249 27.85 0.98 -15.12
N VAL A 250 28.54 1.84 -15.88
CA VAL A 250 29.99 1.72 -16.09
C VAL A 250 30.71 2.43 -14.96
N ASP A 251 31.46 1.67 -14.16
CA ASP A 251 32.36 2.19 -13.14
C ASP A 251 33.55 2.91 -13.81
N LEU A 252 33.74 4.20 -13.52
CA LEU A 252 34.83 5.02 -14.07
C LEU A 252 36.03 5.12 -13.11
N ARG A 253 36.31 4.06 -12.36
CA ARG A 253 37.55 3.96 -11.58
C ARG A 253 38.32 2.71 -11.95
N GLN A 254 39.12 2.77 -13.01
CA GLN A 254 40.53 2.34 -13.01
C GLN A 254 41.20 2.47 -14.40
N TYR A 255 42.50 2.78 -14.35
CA TYR A 255 43.51 2.84 -15.42
C TYR A 255 43.52 4.05 -16.38
N SER A 256 44.06 5.15 -15.84
CA SER A 256 45.05 5.99 -16.54
C SER A 256 46.44 5.32 -16.42
N LEU A 257 47.27 5.47 -17.47
CA LEU A 257 48.65 4.97 -17.68
C LEU A 257 48.67 3.53 -18.23
N GLU A 258 49.26 3.21 -19.38
CA GLU A 258 50.62 3.53 -19.83
C GLU A 258 50.74 3.80 -21.35
N ARG A 259 51.70 4.67 -21.67
CA ARG A 259 52.39 5.03 -22.94
C ARG A 259 51.87 4.51 -24.28
#